data_AF-A0A3P8QQ43-F1
#
_entry.id   AF-A0A3P8QQ43-F1
#
_cell.length_a   1.000
_cell.length_b   1.000
_cell.length_c   1.000
_cell.angle_alpha   90.00
_cell.angle_beta   90.00
_cell.angle_gamma   90.00
#
_symmetry.space_group_name_H-M   'P 1'
#
loop_
_entity.id
_entity.type
_entity.pdbx_description
1 polymer ?
#
loop_
_entity_poly.entity_id
_entity_poly.type
_entity_poly.pdbx_seq_one_letter_code
_entity_poly.pdbx_strand_id
1 'polypeptide(L)'
;LSAGIGAFLRNAWNKEPVIMASCGIGLVGAILPFISPLTKYTAMLNAAVPYNYPVPVRDDGNMPDIPAHPREPKGRNLDWIKNL
;
A
#
# COMPACT_ATOMS: atom_id res chain seq x y z
N LEU A 1 -16.48 -3.43 -33.42
CA LEU A 1 -15.69 -2.54 -32.52
C LEU A 1 -14.30 -3.11 -32.21
N SER A 2 -14.21 -4.39 -31.82
CA SER A 2 -12.99 -5.02 -31.27
C SER A 2 -11.81 -5.12 -32.25
N ALA A 3 -12.06 -5.42 -33.52
CA ALA A 3 -11.00 -5.56 -34.53
C ALA A 3 -10.31 -4.23 -34.90
N GLY A 4 -11.05 -3.11 -34.86
CA GLY A 4 -10.51 -1.78 -35.21
C GLY A 4 -9.57 -1.22 -34.13
N ILE A 5 -9.91 -1.44 -32.86
CA ILE A 5 -9.08 -1.00 -31.72
C ILE A 5 -7.76 -1.78 -31.70
N GLY A 6 -7.79 -3.10 -31.93
CA GLY A 6 -6.59 -3.92 -32.02
C GLY A 6 -5.67 -3.52 -33.18
N ALA A 7 -6.23 -3.22 -34.36
CA ALA A 7 -5.47 -2.73 -35.50
C ALA A 7 -4.81 -1.36 -35.22
N PHE A 8 -5.54 -0.45 -34.56
CA PHE A 8 -5.01 0.84 -34.14
C PHE A 8 -3.85 0.69 -33.14
N LEU A 9 -4.02 -0.10 -32.08
CA LEU A 9 -2.98 -0.31 -31.06
C LEU A 9 -1.70 -0.89 -31.68
N ARG A 10 -1.81 -1.84 -32.61
CA ARG A 10 -0.66 -2.40 -33.31
C ARG A 10 0.03 -1.38 -34.22
N ASN A 11 -0.74 -0.53 -34.91
CA ASN A 11 -0.20 0.55 -35.71
C ASN A 11 0.48 1.63 -34.84
N ALA A 12 -0.12 2.01 -33.71
CA ALA A 12 0.43 2.97 -32.76
C ALA A 12 1.74 2.47 -32.13
N TRP A 13 1.83 1.18 -31.79
CA TRP A 13 3.06 0.56 -31.31
C TRP A 13 4.19 0.59 -32.35
N ASN A 14 3.87 0.37 -33.64
CA ASN A 14 4.87 0.37 -34.71
C ASN A 14 5.35 1.78 -35.09
N LYS A 15 4.48 2.79 -34.99
CA LYS A 15 4.82 4.17 -35.39
C LYS A 15 5.38 5.01 -34.24
N GLU A 16 4.77 4.91 -33.06
CA GLU A 16 5.10 5.76 -31.90
C GLU A 16 5.19 4.91 -30.62
N PRO A 17 6.15 3.96 -30.55
CA PRO A 17 6.24 3.00 -29.45
C PRO A 17 6.45 3.68 -28.09
N VAL A 18 7.21 4.78 -28.04
CA VAL A 18 7.49 5.52 -26.80
C VAL A 18 6.22 6.13 -26.23
N ILE A 19 5.38 6.73 -27.07
CA ILE A 19 4.12 7.35 -26.64
C ILE A 19 3.16 6.26 -26.16
N MET A 20 3.01 5.18 -26.93
CA MET A 20 2.14 4.05 -26.55
C MET A 20 2.57 3.43 -25.22
N ALA A 21 3.86 3.17 -25.03
CA ALA A 21 4.40 2.64 -23.77
C ALA A 21 4.18 3.61 -22.61
N SER A 22 4.39 4.92 -22.81
CA SER A 22 4.22 5.92 -21.76
C SER A 22 2.77 6.00 -21.27
N CYS A 23 1.80 5.99 -22.19
CA CYS A 23 0.37 5.94 -21.86
C CYS A 23 0.02 4.63 -21.12
N GLY A 24 0.55 3.50 -21.60
CA GLY A 24 0.34 2.20 -20.97
C GLY A 24 0.84 2.16 -19.53
N ILE A 25 2.07 2.58 -19.29
CA ILE A 25 2.67 2.64 -17.95
C ILE A 25 1.91 3.62 -17.06
N GLY A 26 1.52 4.78 -17.58
CA GLY A 26 0.74 5.77 -16.82
C GLY A 26 -0.61 5.23 -16.35
N LEU A 27 -1.35 4.56 -17.25
CA LEU A 27 -2.64 3.94 -16.91
C LEU A 27 -2.48 2.80 -15.89
N VAL A 28 -1.49 1.94 -16.11
CA VAL A 28 -1.18 0.83 -15.19
C VAL A 28 -0.79 1.37 -13.81
N GLY A 29 0.09 2.36 -13.75
CA GLY A 29 0.50 3.00 -12.49
C GLY A 29 -0.64 3.70 -11.75
N ALA A 30 -1.61 4.26 -12.46
CA ALA A 30 -2.79 4.89 -11.85
C ALA A 30 -3.77 3.85 -11.27
N ILE A 31 -3.95 2.70 -11.94
CA ILE A 31 -4.97 1.72 -11.57
C ILE A 31 -4.44 0.68 -10.57
N LEU A 32 -3.18 0.25 -10.72
CA LEU A 32 -2.59 -0.82 -9.89
C LEU A 32 -2.72 -0.60 -8.37
N PRO A 33 -2.51 0.61 -7.81
CA PRO A 33 -2.60 0.82 -6.36
C PRO A 33 -4.00 0.53 -5.79
N PHE A 34 -5.06 0.68 -6.59
CA PHE A 34 -6.44 0.46 -6.14
C PHE A 34 -6.85 -1.01 -6.17
N ILE A 35 -6.21 -1.82 -7.02
CA ILE A 35 -6.52 -3.25 -7.17
C ILE A 35 -5.56 -4.09 -6.32
N SER A 36 -4.36 -3.59 -6.06
CA SER A 36 -3.33 -4.33 -5.32
C SER A 36 -3.71 -4.53 -3.85
N PRO A 37 -3.71 -5.78 -3.34
CA PRO A 37 -3.88 -6.03 -1.91
C PRO A 37 -2.69 -5.53 -1.08
N LEU A 38 -1.55 -5.24 -1.73
CA LEU A 38 -0.31 -4.83 -1.06
C LEU A 38 -0.33 -3.37 -0.60
N THR A 39 -1.14 -2.52 -1.23
CA THR A 39 -1.22 -1.09 -0.88
C THR A 39 -1.59 -0.86 0.58
N LYS A 40 -2.42 -1.76 1.17
CA LYS A 40 -2.76 -1.74 2.59
C LYS A 40 -1.52 -1.85 3.48
N TYR A 41 -0.61 -2.76 3.15
CA TYR A 41 0.59 -2.99 3.95
C TYR A 41 1.54 -1.81 3.91
N THR A 42 1.65 -1.11 2.77
CA THR A 42 2.42 0.15 2.67
C THR A 42 1.91 1.21 3.65
N ALA A 43 0.59 1.38 3.76
CA ALA A 43 -0.01 2.30 4.73
C ALA A 43 0.23 1.84 6.18
N MET A 44 0.11 0.53 6.46
CA MET A 44 0.37 -0.03 7.78
C MET A 44 1.84 0.14 8.21
N LEU A 45 2.79 0.00 7.28
CA LEU A 45 4.22 0.22 7.52
C LEU A 45 4.48 1.66 7.95
N ASN A 46 3.98 2.63 7.18
CA ASN A 46 4.17 4.05 7.51
C ASN A 46 3.61 4.43 8.87
N ALA A 47 2.48 3.83 9.27
CA ALA A 47 1.88 4.06 10.58
C ALA A 47 2.60 3.33 11.74
N ALA A 48 3.35 2.27 11.44
CA ALA A 48 4.04 1.47 12.46
C ALA A 48 5.42 2.02 12.84
N VAL A 49 6.01 2.91 12.02
CA VAL A 49 7.33 3.50 12.29
C VAL A 49 7.20 4.62 13.32
N PRO A 50 7.81 4.50 14.52
CA PRO A 50 7.73 5.52 15.55
C PRO A 50 8.81 6.58 15.33
N TYR A 51 8.53 7.62 14.55
CA TYR A 51 9.45 8.76 14.41
C TYR A 51 9.54 9.62 15.67
N ASN A 52 8.47 9.66 16.45
CA ASN A 52 8.41 10.34 17.73
C ASN A 52 8.42 9.32 18.86
N TYR A 53 8.96 9.72 20.01
CA TYR A 53 8.92 8.88 21.20
C TYR A 53 7.47 8.66 21.69
N PRO A 54 7.00 7.41 21.84
CA PRO A 54 5.64 7.13 22.29
C PRO A 54 5.52 7.41 23.79
N VAL A 55 4.94 8.56 24.15
CA VAL A 55 4.75 8.96 25.54
C VAL A 55 3.71 8.06 26.22
N PRO A 56 4.04 7.41 27.35
CA PRO A 56 3.08 6.60 28.09
C PRO A 56 1.88 7.41 28.60
N VAL A 57 0.70 6.79 28.57
CA VAL A 57 -0.53 7.39 29.10
C VAL A 57 -0.58 7.18 30.62
N ARG A 58 -1.14 8.15 31.35
CA ARG A 58 -1.39 8.01 32.79
C ARG A 58 -2.56 7.06 33.03
N ASP A 59 -2.33 6.02 33.81
CA ASP A 59 -3.35 5.05 34.19
C ASP A 59 -4.43 5.67 35.09
N ASP A 60 -5.70 5.51 34.72
CA ASP A 60 -6.88 5.92 35.49
C ASP A 60 -7.60 4.73 36.16
N GLY A 61 -7.06 3.52 36.00
CA GLY A 61 -7.62 2.27 36.53
C GLY A 61 -8.61 1.56 35.61
N ASN A 62 -8.95 2.12 34.43
CA ASN A 62 -9.90 1.52 33.50
C ASN A 62 -9.42 1.57 32.04
N MET A 63 -8.19 1.10 31.78
CA MET A 63 -7.58 1.05 30.44
C MET A 63 -7.29 -0.39 29.98
N PRO A 64 -8.30 -1.21 29.63
CA PRO A 64 -8.10 -2.63 29.31
C PRO A 64 -7.25 -2.86 28.05
N ASP A 65 -7.27 -1.93 27.10
CA ASP A 65 -6.60 -2.04 25.79
C ASP A 65 -5.16 -1.53 25.78
N ILE A 66 -4.73 -0.81 26.82
CA ILE A 66 -3.39 -0.20 26.88
C ILE A 66 -2.44 -1.17 27.60
N PRO A 67 -1.31 -1.54 26.99
CA PRO A 67 -0.32 -2.41 27.63
C PRO A 67 0.44 -1.63 28.73
N ALA A 68 0.65 -2.25 29.89
CA ALA A 68 1.51 -1.65 30.94
C ALA A 68 3.01 -1.89 30.67
N HIS A 69 3.34 -2.89 29.84
CA HIS A 69 4.71 -3.21 29.44
C HIS A 69 4.80 -3.58 27.94
N PRO A 70 5.90 -3.25 27.22
CA PRO A 70 6.03 -3.53 25.78
C PRO A 70 5.94 -5.00 25.36
N ARG A 71 6.12 -5.93 26.30
CA ARG A 71 6.08 -7.38 26.06
C ARG A 71 4.70 -7.99 26.33
N GLU A 72 3.73 -7.21 26.77
CA GLU A 72 2.37 -7.71 26.94
C GLU A 72 1.76 -8.10 25.59
N PRO A 73 0.87 -9.11 25.56
CA PRO A 73 0.17 -9.49 24.34
C PRO A 73 -0.87 -8.46 23.88
N LYS A 74 -1.04 -7.36 24.63
CA LYS A 74 -1.99 -6.28 24.34
C LYS A 74 -1.38 -5.26 23.37
N GLY A 75 -2.23 -4.62 22.59
CA GLY A 75 -1.84 -3.61 21.62
C GLY A 75 -1.50 -4.16 20.24
N ARG A 76 -0.88 -3.32 19.40
CA ARG A 76 -0.62 -3.63 17.99
C ARG A 76 0.69 -4.43 17.88
N ASN A 77 0.62 -5.66 17.38
CA ASN A 77 1.81 -6.47 17.07
C ASN A 77 2.31 -6.24 15.64
N LEU A 78 3.54 -6.68 15.40
CA LEU A 78 4.23 -6.60 14.10
C LEU A 78 4.49 -7.98 13.50
N ASP A 79 3.71 -9.00 13.89
CA ASP A 79 3.92 -10.35 13.37
C ASP A 79 3.53 -10.44 11.89
N TRP A 80 2.58 -9.63 11.43
CA TRP A 80 2.19 -9.55 10.01
C TRP A 80 3.33 -9.08 9.10
N ILE A 81 4.22 -8.17 9.54
CA ILE A 81 5.36 -7.71 8.73
C ILE A 81 6.52 -8.70 8.80
N LYS A 82 6.71 -9.38 9.94
CA LYS A 82 7.75 -10.41 10.08
C LYS A 82 7.50 -11.63 9.21
N ASN A 83 6.23 -11.89 8.87
CA ASN A 83 5.79 -13.02 8.06
C ASN A 83 5.28 -12.59 6.66
N LEU A 84 5.53 -11.35 6.25
CA LEU A 84 5.13 -10.82 4.94
C LEU A 84 5.99 -11.40 3.82
#